data_AF-E3J5A4-F1
#
_entry.id   AF-E3J5A4-F1
#
_cell.length_a   1.000
_cell.length_b   1.000
_cell.length_c   1.000
_cell.angle_alpha   90.00
_cell.angle_beta   90.00
_cell.angle_gamma   90.00
#
_symmetry.space_group_name_H-M   'P 1'
#
loop_
_entity.id
_entity.type
_entity.pdbx_description
1 polymer ?
#
loop_
_entity_poly.entity_id
_entity_poly.type
_entity_poly.pdbx_seq_one_letter_code
_entity_poly.pdbx_strand_id
1 'polypeptide(L)'
;MRGVSKIKSIALIMGVGAPLAVIPVAAAPAVAGTINNPLKVAGSVRCKLGSAESLLITGGGESHGTTVGPGGMFSIVFGNPNLPSTATAQVRCDIAGQRTYRSTNFLLYRPQGGQVLNVSLVA
;
A
#
# COMPACT_ATOMS: atom_id res chain seq x y z
N MET A 1 62.43 -25.55 7.79
CA MET A 1 61.52 -26.72 7.85
C MET A 1 61.21 -27.02 9.32
N ARG A 2 60.01 -27.57 9.60
CA ARG A 2 59.42 -27.92 10.92
C ARG A 2 58.60 -26.75 11.49
N GLY A 3 57.27 -26.77 11.54
CA GLY A 3 56.30 -27.86 11.46
C GLY A 3 55.34 -27.68 12.65
N VAL A 4 54.24 -26.94 12.45
CA VAL A 4 53.20 -26.79 13.48
C VAL A 4 52.30 -28.02 13.44
N SER A 5 52.51 -28.91 14.41
CA SER A 5 51.75 -30.13 14.62
C SER A 5 50.65 -29.90 15.65
N LYS A 6 49.44 -30.27 15.22
CA LYS A 6 48.20 -30.64 15.90
C LYS A 6 48.31 -31.06 17.39
N ILE A 7 47.25 -30.83 18.18
CA ILE A 7 46.37 -31.85 18.84
C ILE A 7 45.67 -31.37 20.13
N LYS A 8 44.35 -31.67 20.19
CA LYS A 8 43.42 -31.92 21.33
C LYS A 8 43.07 -30.76 22.29
N SER A 9 41.81 -30.31 22.28
CA SER A 9 40.63 -30.89 22.97
C SER A 9 40.62 -30.63 24.47
N ILE A 10 39.61 -29.91 24.95
CA ILE A 10 38.72 -30.30 26.07
C ILE A 10 37.44 -29.45 25.96
N ALA A 11 36.32 -30.16 25.92
CA ALA A 11 34.98 -29.61 25.99
C ALA A 11 34.68 -29.06 27.38
N LEU A 12 33.89 -27.99 27.46
CA LEU A 12 32.96 -27.82 28.56
C LEU A 12 31.59 -27.43 28.01
N ILE A 13 30.71 -28.44 28.11
CA ILE A 13 29.28 -28.36 27.91
C ILE A 13 28.71 -27.64 29.13
N MET A 14 28.14 -26.47 28.93
CA MET A 14 27.07 -25.91 29.76
C MET A 14 26.03 -25.44 28.75
N GLY A 15 24.92 -26.14 28.54
CA GLY A 15 23.96 -26.49 29.58
C GLY A 15 23.09 -25.28 29.91
N VAL A 16 22.49 -24.63 28.90
CA VAL A 16 21.42 -23.64 29.10
C VAL A 16 20.32 -23.92 28.08
N GLY A 17 19.12 -24.14 28.61
CA GLY A 17 17.96 -24.67 27.91
C GLY A 17 17.52 -23.85 26.70
N ALA A 18 16.97 -24.57 25.74
CA ALA A 18 16.18 -24.01 24.66
C ALA A 18 15.04 -23.13 25.21
N PRO A 19 14.83 -21.98 24.57
CA PRO A 19 13.54 -21.74 23.97
C PRO A 19 13.66 -21.75 22.46
N LEU A 20 12.64 -22.33 21.84
CA LEU A 20 12.42 -22.43 20.41
C LEU A 20 12.56 -21.07 19.70
N ALA A 21 13.24 -21.15 18.55
CA ALA A 21 12.97 -20.41 17.31
C ALA A 21 12.59 -18.92 17.43
N VAL A 22 13.57 -18.05 17.23
CA VAL A 22 13.33 -16.78 16.53
C VAL A 22 14.39 -16.68 15.45
N ILE A 23 13.99 -16.99 14.22
CA ILE A 23 14.73 -16.61 13.01
C ILE A 23 14.81 -15.08 13.09
N PRO A 24 15.99 -14.44 13.18
CA PRO A 24 16.08 -13.08 12.73
C PRO A 24 15.88 -13.20 11.23
N VAL A 25 14.63 -13.06 10.77
CA VAL A 25 14.39 -12.57 9.43
C VAL A 25 15.16 -11.26 9.47
N ALA A 26 16.32 -11.27 8.82
CA ALA A 26 17.04 -10.06 8.53
C ALA A 26 15.98 -9.17 7.91
N ALA A 27 15.49 -8.20 8.69
CA ALA A 27 14.75 -7.09 8.16
C ALA A 27 15.76 -6.43 7.26
N ALA A 28 15.79 -6.89 6.00
CA ALA A 28 16.36 -6.13 4.92
C ALA A 28 15.79 -4.73 5.15
N PRO A 29 16.65 -3.72 5.32
CA PRO A 29 16.13 -2.37 5.48
C PRO A 29 15.15 -2.20 4.33
N ALA A 30 13.91 -1.84 4.66
CA ALA A 30 12.99 -1.35 3.66
C ALA A 30 13.72 -0.14 3.09
N VAL A 31 14.47 -0.37 2.01
CA VAL A 31 15.02 0.70 1.20
C VAL A 31 13.75 1.42 0.80
N ALA A 32 13.53 2.58 1.41
CA ALA A 32 12.61 3.57 0.90
C ALA A 32 13.16 3.89 -0.50
N GLY A 33 12.80 3.04 -1.45
CA GLY A 33 13.15 3.22 -2.83
C GLY A 33 12.48 4.52 -3.21
N THR A 34 13.29 5.56 -3.35
CA THR A 34 13.02 6.70 -4.22
C THR A 34 12.99 6.22 -5.68
N ILE A 35 12.20 5.18 -5.96
CA ILE A 35 11.76 4.91 -7.29
C ILE A 35 10.61 5.89 -7.48
N ASN A 36 10.83 6.93 -8.28
CA ASN A 36 9.75 7.73 -8.88
C ASN A 36 8.85 6.76 -9.64
N ASN A 37 7.93 6.10 -8.94
CA ASN A 37 7.16 4.99 -9.46
C ASN A 37 5.68 5.34 -9.35
N PRO A 38 5.21 6.22 -10.24
CA PRO A 38 3.86 6.73 -10.16
C PRO A 38 2.86 5.58 -10.32
N LEU A 39 1.85 5.57 -9.47
CA LEU A 39 0.71 4.67 -9.59
C LEU A 39 -0.46 5.47 -10.14
N LYS A 40 -0.90 5.11 -11.35
CA LYS A 40 -2.16 5.61 -11.89
C LYS A 40 -3.31 4.76 -11.36
N VAL A 41 -4.28 5.41 -10.71
CA VAL A 41 -5.52 4.82 -10.24
C VAL A 41 -6.65 5.43 -11.06
N ALA A 42 -7.41 4.60 -11.77
CA ALA A 42 -8.59 5.04 -12.49
C ALA A 42 -9.79 4.19 -12.07
N GLY A 43 -10.98 4.63 -12.42
CA GLY A 43 -12.15 3.90 -12.02
C GLY A 43 -13.45 4.60 -12.29
N SER A 44 -14.50 3.99 -11.77
CA SER A 44 -15.82 4.58 -11.72
C SER A 44 -16.28 4.71 -10.28
N VAL A 45 -16.91 5.83 -9.97
CA VAL A 45 -17.59 6.07 -8.70
C VAL A 45 -19.07 6.23 -8.95
N ARG A 46 -19.89 5.61 -8.10
CA ARG A 46 -21.34 5.73 -8.11
C ARG A 46 -21.82 6.05 -6.71
N CYS A 47 -22.63 7.10 -6.60
CA CYS A 47 -23.40 7.35 -5.39
C CYS A 47 -24.66 6.48 -5.42
N LYS A 48 -25.02 5.85 -4.29
CA LYS A 48 -26.28 5.11 -4.17
C LYS A 48 -27.49 6.00 -4.41
N LEU A 49 -27.37 7.27 -3.99
CA LEU A 49 -28.36 8.33 -4.18
C LEU A 49 -27.63 9.56 -4.69
N GLY A 50 -28.19 10.22 -5.70
CA GLY A 50 -27.62 11.45 -6.26
C GLY A 50 -26.50 11.23 -7.29
N SER A 51 -25.73 12.29 -7.53
CA SER A 51 -24.63 12.30 -8.51
C SER A 51 -23.28 12.56 -7.84
N ALA A 52 -22.24 11.86 -8.29
CA ALA A 52 -20.87 12.07 -7.81
C ALA A 52 -20.25 13.28 -8.53
N GLU A 53 -19.76 14.26 -7.77
CA GLU A 53 -19.16 15.49 -8.33
C GLU A 53 -17.64 15.53 -8.21
N SER A 54 -17.12 15.08 -7.06
CA SER A 54 -15.69 15.06 -6.78
C SER A 54 -15.37 13.92 -5.83
N LEU A 55 -14.09 13.55 -5.80
CA LEU A 55 -13.59 12.55 -4.87
C LEU A 55 -12.19 12.92 -4.37
N LEU A 56 -11.88 12.45 -3.19
CA LEU A 56 -10.58 12.50 -2.54
C LEU A 56 -10.16 11.06 -2.22
N ILE A 57 -8.96 10.65 -2.62
CA ILE A 57 -8.38 9.37 -2.22
C ILE A 57 -7.19 9.63 -1.33
N THR A 58 -7.22 9.03 -0.13
CA THR A 58 -6.13 9.06 0.84
C THR A 58 -5.61 7.65 1.05
N GLY A 59 -4.31 7.43 0.84
CA GLY A 59 -3.69 6.12 0.99
C GLY A 59 -2.23 6.12 0.54
N GLY A 60 -1.46 5.13 0.99
CA GLY A 60 -0.03 5.04 0.64
C GLY A 60 0.82 6.24 1.05
N GLY A 61 0.41 7.00 2.07
CA GLY A 61 1.11 8.20 2.54
C GLY A 61 0.81 9.48 1.74
N GLU A 62 -0.07 9.42 0.74
CA GLU A 62 -0.45 10.57 -0.09
C GLU A 62 -1.98 10.79 -0.04
N SER A 63 -2.42 11.99 -0.44
CA SER A 63 -3.84 12.33 -0.60
C SER A 63 -4.04 13.15 -1.87
N HIS A 64 -4.97 12.73 -2.71
CA HIS A 64 -5.21 13.35 -4.02
C HIS A 64 -6.70 13.50 -4.29
N GLY A 65 -7.11 14.70 -4.66
CA GLY A 65 -8.48 15.01 -5.07
C GLY A 65 -8.61 15.09 -6.59
N THR A 66 -9.76 14.71 -7.11
CA THR A 66 -10.10 14.90 -8.53
C THR A 66 -11.59 15.18 -8.71
N THR A 67 -11.95 15.77 -9.84
CA THR A 67 -13.34 15.89 -10.27
C THR A 67 -13.81 14.58 -10.89
N VAL A 68 -15.09 14.28 -10.71
CA VAL A 68 -15.71 13.11 -11.33
C VAL A 68 -16.21 13.52 -12.70
N GLY A 69 -15.73 12.82 -13.73
CA GLY A 69 -16.15 13.02 -15.10
C GLY A 69 -17.52 12.37 -15.41
N PRO A 70 -17.99 12.51 -16.66
CA PRO A 70 -19.22 11.88 -17.13
C PRO A 70 -19.25 10.37 -16.83
N GLY A 71 -20.41 9.86 -16.43
CA GLY A 71 -20.57 8.44 -16.10
C GLY A 71 -19.89 7.99 -14.80
N GLY A 72 -19.39 8.92 -13.97
CA GLY A 72 -18.73 8.60 -12.72
C GLY A 72 -17.24 8.31 -12.86
N MET A 73 -16.62 8.59 -14.01
CA MET A 73 -15.23 8.21 -14.27
C MET A 73 -14.24 9.13 -13.56
N PHE A 74 -13.12 8.57 -13.12
CA PHE A 74 -12.02 9.36 -12.55
C PHE A 74 -10.65 8.76 -12.85
N SER A 75 -9.62 9.60 -12.72
CA SER A 75 -8.22 9.20 -12.83
C SER A 75 -7.35 10.08 -11.92
N ILE A 76 -6.50 9.44 -11.11
CA ILE A 76 -5.55 10.06 -10.18
C ILE A 76 -4.19 9.41 -10.38
N VAL A 77 -3.12 10.18 -10.23
CA VAL A 77 -1.75 9.68 -10.22
C VAL A 77 -1.15 9.93 -8.84
N PHE A 78 -0.76 8.86 -8.16
CA PHE A 78 0.06 8.91 -6.95
C PHE A 78 1.53 8.92 -7.37
N GLY A 79 2.35 9.75 -6.76
CA GLY A 79 3.74 9.96 -7.18
C GLY A 79 4.66 8.81 -6.78
N ASN A 80 4.66 8.49 -5.48
CA ASN A 80 5.40 7.38 -4.92
C ASN A 80 4.66 6.82 -3.69
N PRO A 81 3.49 6.18 -3.89
CA PRO A 81 2.72 5.68 -2.77
C PRO A 81 3.41 4.48 -2.11
N ASN A 82 3.32 4.41 -0.79
CA ASN A 82 3.69 3.24 -0.01
C ASN A 82 2.67 2.13 -0.24
N LEU A 83 3.07 1.02 -0.86
CA LEU A 83 2.18 -0.08 -1.25
C LEU A 83 2.69 -1.44 -0.72
N PRO A 84 1.79 -2.40 -0.43
CA PRO A 84 0.33 -2.28 -0.45
C PRO A 84 -0.18 -1.43 0.72
N SER A 85 -1.31 -0.76 0.54
CA SER A 85 -1.91 0.10 1.57
C SER A 85 -3.43 0.10 1.46
N THR A 86 -4.11 0.25 2.60
CA THR A 86 -5.55 0.52 2.61
C THR A 86 -5.77 2.00 2.31
N ALA A 87 -6.59 2.27 1.31
CA ALA A 87 -6.97 3.61 0.89
C ALA A 87 -8.41 3.90 1.27
N THR A 88 -8.68 5.16 1.61
CA THR A 88 -10.02 5.68 1.83
C THR A 88 -10.35 6.62 0.67
N ALA A 89 -11.40 6.31 -0.07
CA ALA A 89 -12.01 7.24 -1.02
C ALA A 89 -13.17 7.96 -0.35
N GLN A 90 -13.10 9.28 -0.24
CA GLN A 90 -14.21 10.14 0.15
C GLN A 90 -14.82 10.79 -1.10
N VAL A 91 -16.08 10.49 -1.36
CA VAL A 91 -16.83 10.92 -2.53
C VAL A 91 -17.84 11.96 -2.10
N ARG A 92 -17.90 13.09 -2.83
CA ARG A 92 -18.97 14.07 -2.70
C ARG A 92 -20.13 13.69 -3.61
N CYS A 93 -21.26 13.38 -3.00
CA CYS A 93 -22.52 13.07 -3.66
C CYS A 93 -23.50 14.22 -3.48
N ASP A 94 -24.01 14.78 -4.58
CA ASP A 94 -25.11 15.75 -4.55
C ASP A 94 -26.46 15.03 -4.60
N ILE A 95 -27.27 15.19 -3.55
CA ILE A 95 -28.59 14.59 -3.40
C ILE A 95 -29.60 15.73 -3.29
N ALA A 96 -30.39 15.94 -4.34
CA ALA A 96 -31.40 16.99 -4.39
C ALA A 96 -30.86 18.40 -4.02
N GLY A 97 -29.65 18.74 -4.50
CA GLY A 97 -28.99 20.02 -4.22
C GLY A 97 -28.29 20.10 -2.86
N GLN A 98 -28.25 18.99 -2.11
CA GLN A 98 -27.52 18.89 -0.85
C GLN A 98 -26.23 18.10 -1.04
N ARG A 99 -25.12 18.68 -0.60
CA ARG A 99 -23.79 18.07 -0.66
C ARG A 99 -23.62 17.10 0.49
N THR A 100 -23.46 15.83 0.17
CA THR A 100 -23.17 14.76 1.14
C THR A 100 -21.81 14.15 0.85
N TYR A 101 -21.15 13.65 1.89
CA TYR A 101 -19.84 13.01 1.76
C TYR A 101 -19.95 11.56 2.22
N ARG A 102 -19.50 10.64 1.38
CA ARG A 102 -19.53 9.21 1.63
C ARG A 102 -18.14 8.64 1.45
N SER A 103 -17.72 7.79 2.37
CA SER A 103 -16.41 7.16 2.33
C SER A 103 -16.52 5.66 2.06
N THR A 104 -15.58 5.14 1.28
CA THR A 104 -15.40 3.71 1.06
C THR A 104 -13.92 3.37 1.06
N ASN A 105 -13.58 2.17 1.51
CA ASN A 105 -12.21 1.71 1.59
C ASN A 105 -11.91 0.72 0.46
N PHE A 106 -10.70 0.78 -0.06
CA PHE A 106 -10.22 -0.18 -1.05
C PHE A 106 -8.71 -0.41 -0.90
N LEU A 107 -8.20 -1.49 -1.48
CA LEU A 107 -6.78 -1.80 -1.43
C LEU A 107 -6.04 -1.09 -2.58
N LEU A 108 -5.07 -0.26 -2.22
CA LEU A 108 -4.05 0.23 -3.12
C LEU A 108 -2.95 -0.82 -3.23
N TYR A 109 -2.75 -1.33 -4.43
CA TYR A 109 -1.65 -2.22 -4.76
C TYR A 109 -1.15 -1.91 -6.17
N ARG A 110 0.07 -2.37 -6.49
CA ARG A 110 0.62 -2.22 -7.83
C ARG A 110 0.19 -3.41 -8.70
N PRO A 111 -0.60 -3.18 -9.75
CA PRO A 111 -0.87 -4.23 -10.74
C PRO A 111 0.41 -4.56 -11.52
N GLN A 112 0.45 -5.73 -12.15
CA GLN A 112 1.66 -6.19 -12.84
C GLN A 112 2.02 -5.24 -14.00
N GLY A 113 3.27 -4.78 -14.07
CA GLY A 113 3.82 -4.11 -15.24
C GLY A 113 3.34 -2.67 -15.53
N GLY A 114 3.19 -1.81 -14.51
CA GLY A 114 2.87 -0.39 -14.73
C GLY A 114 1.44 -0.12 -15.22
N GLN A 115 0.56 -1.12 -15.10
CA GLN A 115 -0.85 -1.02 -15.44
C GLN A 115 -1.59 -0.05 -14.50
N VAL A 116 -2.75 0.42 -14.95
CA VAL A 116 -3.64 1.27 -14.16
C VAL A 116 -4.40 0.41 -13.15
N LEU A 117 -4.42 0.85 -11.90
CA LEU A 117 -5.29 0.24 -10.89
C LEU A 117 -6.73 0.69 -11.15
N ASN A 118 -7.59 -0.23 -11.59
CA ASN A 118 -9.01 0.03 -11.82
C ASN A 118 -9.83 -0.28 -10.56
N VAL A 119 -10.62 0.69 -10.08
CA VAL A 119 -11.48 0.53 -8.91
C VAL A 119 -12.92 0.95 -9.20
N SER A 120 -13.87 0.23 -8.62
CA SER A 120 -15.29 0.59 -8.64
C SER A 120 -15.72 0.96 -7.24
N LEU A 121 -16.05 2.23 -7.03
CA LEU A 121 -16.40 2.78 -5.73
C LEU A 121 -17.91 2.99 -5.66
N VAL A 122 -18.55 2.45 -4.62
CA VAL A 122 -19.96 2.71 -4.32
C VAL A 122 -20.04 3.44 -2.99
N ALA A 123 -20.65 4.62 -3.00
CA ALA A 123 -20.70 5.55 -1.88
C ALA A 123 -22.16 5.78 -1.41
#